data_AF-C2KIW0-F1
#
_entry.id   AF-C2KIW0-F1
#
_cell.length_a   1.000
_cell.length_b   1.000
_cell.length_c   1.000
_cell.angle_alpha   90.00
_cell.angle_beta   90.00
_cell.angle_gamma   90.00
#
_symmetry.space_group_name_H-M   'P 1'
#
loop_
_entity.id
_entity.type
_entity.pdbx_description
1 polymer ?
#
loop_
_entity_poly.entity_id
_entity_poly.type
_entity_poly.pdbx_seq_one_letter_code
_entity_poly.pdbx_strand_id
1 'polypeptide(L)'
;MENGSTTVISDATTKQQQEQLKLKEQELTQKLDTAYSKIGDVTFNTDTKTFQLKLYTDSDLSKSVAQIETDPSLAEEAHWSNFTDSLLKTSKNIKKSFKTGYTFELMGVNDSNKVLFAAKDGAEISSITK
;
A
#
# COMPACT_ATOMS: atom_id res chain seq x y z
N MET A 1 42.27 -18.42 28.03
CA MET A 1 40.84 -18.02 28.03
C MET A 1 40.69 -17.01 26.90
N GLU A 2 40.15 -17.41 25.76
CA GLU A 2 39.77 -16.48 24.68
C GLU A 2 38.29 -16.68 24.40
N ASN A 3 37.54 -15.59 24.54
CA ASN A 3 36.09 -15.57 24.65
C ASN A 3 35.51 -15.23 23.26
N GLY A 4 35.33 -16.25 22.42
CA GLY A 4 34.72 -16.12 21.10
C GLY A 4 33.21 -16.30 21.15
N SER A 5 32.45 -15.25 21.49
CA SER A 5 30.98 -15.29 21.39
C SER A 5 30.42 -13.87 21.30
N THR A 6 30.47 -13.27 20.10
CA THR A 6 29.77 -11.98 19.87
C THR A 6 29.19 -11.85 18.47
N THR A 7 29.76 -12.51 17.45
CA THR A 7 29.28 -12.39 16.05
C THR A 7 28.04 -13.24 15.74
N VAL A 8 27.87 -14.41 16.38
CA VAL A 8 26.73 -15.30 16.09
C VAL A 8 25.40 -14.86 16.72
N ILE A 9 25.45 -14.07 17.80
CA ILE A 9 24.26 -13.62 18.54
C ILE A 9 23.62 -12.41 17.85
N SER A 10 24.42 -11.50 17.27
CA SER A 10 23.93 -10.36 16.49
C SER A 10 23.21 -10.80 15.22
N ASP A 11 23.78 -11.73 14.46
CA ASP A 11 23.23 -12.17 13.18
C ASP A 11 21.93 -12.97 13.34
N ALA A 12 21.85 -13.81 14.37
CA ALA A 12 20.63 -14.55 14.69
C ALA A 12 19.50 -13.61 15.13
N THR A 13 19.83 -12.58 15.92
CA THR A 13 18.87 -11.58 16.41
C THR A 13 18.34 -10.73 15.25
N THR A 14 19.20 -10.32 14.30
CA THR A 14 18.78 -9.58 13.10
C THR A 14 17.90 -10.42 12.19
N LYS A 15 18.25 -11.70 11.95
CA LYS A 15 17.44 -12.62 11.14
C LYS A 15 16.06 -12.85 11.76
N GLN A 16 15.99 -13.05 13.07
CA GLN A 16 14.71 -13.21 13.78
C GLN A 16 13.83 -11.96 13.69
N GLN A 17 14.41 -10.76 13.83
CA GLN A 17 13.65 -9.50 13.69
C GLN A 17 13.14 -9.29 12.27
N GLN A 18 13.95 -9.62 11.25
CA GLN A 18 13.55 -9.55 9.85
C GLN A 18 12.41 -10.53 9.55
N GLU A 19 12.47 -11.74 10.06
CA GLU A 19 11.41 -12.74 9.87
C GLU A 19 10.10 -12.29 10.55
N GLN A 20 10.17 -11.77 11.78
CA GLN A 20 9.01 -11.21 12.46
C GLN A 20 8.41 -10.01 11.71
N LEU A 21 9.24 -9.18 11.07
CA LEU A 21 8.77 -8.08 10.25
C LEU A 21 8.01 -8.60 9.02
N LYS A 22 8.58 -9.56 8.30
CA LYS A 22 7.93 -10.18 7.13
C LYS A 22 6.58 -10.82 7.47
N LEU A 23 6.50 -11.53 8.60
CA LEU A 23 5.25 -12.11 9.08
C LEU A 23 4.19 -11.02 9.33
N LYS A 24 4.56 -9.92 9.98
CA LYS A 24 3.63 -8.79 10.18
C LYS A 24 3.21 -8.13 8.87
N GLU A 25 4.12 -7.99 7.91
CA GLU A 25 3.84 -7.46 6.57
C GLU A 25 2.85 -8.36 5.83
N GLN A 26 3.04 -9.68 5.87
CA GLN A 26 2.07 -10.64 5.32
C GLN A 26 0.72 -10.57 6.02
N GLU A 27 0.69 -10.55 7.36
CA GLU A 27 -0.56 -10.44 8.12
C GLU A 27 -1.34 -9.16 7.79
N LEU A 28 -0.64 -8.02 7.67
CA LEU A 28 -1.32 -6.78 7.28
C LEU A 28 -1.77 -6.83 5.82
N THR A 29 -0.98 -7.42 4.92
CA THR A 29 -1.37 -7.60 3.51
C THR A 29 -2.68 -8.38 3.43
N GLN A 30 -2.80 -9.52 4.13
CA GLN A 30 -4.02 -10.33 4.18
C GLN A 30 -5.23 -9.55 4.75
N LYS A 31 -5.01 -8.76 5.80
CA LYS A 31 -6.08 -7.92 6.39
C LYS A 31 -6.56 -6.85 5.42
N LEU A 32 -5.64 -6.20 4.70
CA LEU A 32 -5.97 -5.19 3.70
C LEU A 32 -6.66 -5.83 2.49
N ASP A 33 -6.14 -6.94 1.98
CA ASP A 33 -6.74 -7.71 0.89
C ASP A 33 -8.18 -8.12 1.24
N THR A 34 -8.40 -8.65 2.45
CA THR A 34 -9.75 -8.95 2.94
C THR A 34 -10.64 -7.70 3.00
N ALA A 35 -10.12 -6.58 3.50
CA ALA A 35 -10.88 -5.33 3.62
C ALA A 35 -11.27 -4.73 2.26
N TYR A 36 -10.43 -4.91 1.24
CA TYR A 36 -10.64 -4.39 -0.11
C TYR A 36 -11.25 -5.41 -1.10
N SER A 37 -11.44 -6.67 -0.68
CA SER A 37 -11.93 -7.79 -1.49
C SER A 37 -13.25 -7.58 -2.25
N LYS A 38 -14.04 -6.54 -1.93
CA LYS A 38 -15.23 -6.17 -2.71
C LYS A 38 -14.92 -5.35 -3.96
N ILE A 39 -13.76 -4.69 -3.98
CA ILE A 39 -13.38 -3.75 -5.03
C ILE A 39 -12.07 -4.11 -5.72
N GLY A 40 -11.24 -4.97 -5.12
CA GLY A 40 -9.92 -5.27 -5.63
C GLY A 40 -9.10 -6.20 -4.74
N ASP A 41 -7.85 -6.37 -5.13
CA ASP A 41 -6.82 -7.12 -4.39
C ASP A 41 -5.71 -6.19 -3.87
N VAL A 42 -5.11 -6.56 -2.74
CA VAL A 42 -3.96 -5.86 -2.18
C VAL A 42 -2.73 -6.76 -2.17
N THR A 43 -1.67 -6.28 -2.81
CA THR A 43 -0.35 -6.94 -2.80
C THR A 43 0.67 -6.10 -2.04
N PHE A 44 1.78 -6.71 -1.62
CA PHE A 44 2.85 -6.02 -0.93
C PHE A 44 4.20 -6.26 -1.62
N ASN A 45 4.87 -5.16 -1.96
CA ASN A 45 6.25 -5.16 -2.43
C ASN A 45 7.18 -4.90 -1.24
N THR A 46 7.93 -5.93 -0.84
CA THR A 46 8.86 -5.87 0.30
C THR A 46 10.05 -4.95 0.05
N ASP A 47 10.52 -4.85 -1.20
CA ASP A 47 11.70 -4.06 -1.54
C ASP A 47 11.43 -2.56 -1.37
N THR A 48 10.23 -2.13 -1.78
CA THR A 48 9.81 -0.72 -1.69
C THR A 48 8.92 -0.43 -0.49
N LYS A 49 8.58 -1.44 0.31
CA LYS A 49 7.62 -1.35 1.44
C LYS A 49 6.29 -0.74 1.03
N THR A 50 5.76 -1.22 -0.10
CA THR A 50 4.58 -0.63 -0.74
C THR A 50 3.45 -1.64 -0.83
N PHE A 51 2.29 -1.27 -0.27
CA PHE A 51 1.03 -1.97 -0.47
C PHE A 51 0.35 -1.39 -1.72
N GLN A 52 -0.05 -2.25 -2.65
CA GLN A 52 -0.66 -1.85 -3.91
C GLN A 52 -2.08 -2.42 -4.00
N LEU A 53 -3.07 -1.52 -4.11
CA LEU A 53 -4.46 -1.86 -4.40
C LEU A 53 -4.67 -1.86 -5.91
N LYS A 54 -5.12 -2.99 -6.44
CA LYS A 54 -5.59 -3.13 -7.83
C LYS A 54 -7.09 -3.37 -7.82
N LEU A 55 -7.83 -2.58 -8.58
CA LEU A 55 -9.28 -2.73 -8.66
C LEU A 55 -9.65 -3.89 -9.58
N TYR A 56 -10.68 -4.64 -9.21
CA TYR A 56 -11.27 -5.62 -10.11
C TYR A 56 -11.91 -4.94 -11.30
N THR A 57 -11.65 -5.49 -12.48
CA THR A 57 -12.19 -5.00 -13.75
C THR A 57 -13.71 -5.04 -13.75
N ASP A 58 -14.31 -4.19 -14.60
CA ASP A 58 -15.74 -4.17 -14.91
C ASP A 58 -16.70 -3.76 -13.78
N SER A 59 -16.20 -3.54 -12.56
CA SER A 59 -16.95 -2.91 -11.48
C SER A 59 -17.24 -1.43 -11.78
N ASP A 60 -18.35 -0.90 -11.29
CA ASP A 60 -18.71 0.51 -11.47
C ASP A 60 -17.63 1.45 -10.94
N LEU A 61 -17.00 1.07 -9.82
CA LEU A 61 -15.85 1.80 -9.28
C LEU A 61 -14.67 1.77 -10.26
N SER A 62 -14.27 0.60 -10.77
CA SER A 62 -13.15 0.52 -11.72
C SER A 62 -13.40 1.31 -13.01
N LYS A 63 -14.64 1.32 -13.51
CA LYS A 63 -15.03 2.12 -14.68
C LYS A 63 -14.93 3.62 -14.41
N SER A 64 -15.44 4.07 -13.26
CA SER A 64 -15.32 5.47 -12.84
C SER A 64 -13.85 5.87 -12.69
N VAL A 65 -13.03 5.04 -12.04
CA VAL A 65 -11.58 5.27 -11.90
C VAL A 65 -10.86 5.29 -13.26
N ALA A 66 -11.22 4.39 -14.19
CA ALA A 66 -10.66 4.37 -15.54
C ALA A 66 -10.99 5.64 -16.35
N GLN A 67 -12.18 6.21 -16.14
CA GLN A 67 -12.55 7.50 -16.74
C GLN A 67 -11.70 8.64 -16.16
N ILE A 68 -11.54 8.70 -14.84
CA ILE A 68 -10.69 9.72 -14.19
C ILE A 68 -9.22 9.56 -14.60
N GLU A 69 -8.72 8.33 -14.75
CA GLU A 69 -7.36 8.06 -15.22
C GLU A 69 -7.10 8.61 -16.62
N THR A 70 -8.15 8.64 -17.46
CA THR A 70 -8.12 9.19 -18.82
C THR A 70 -8.31 10.71 -18.82
N ASP A 71 -9.25 11.20 -18.01
CA ASP A 71 -9.58 12.61 -17.86
C ASP A 71 -9.73 13.00 -16.38
N PRO A 72 -8.65 13.53 -15.76
CA PRO A 72 -8.66 13.94 -14.37
C PRO A 72 -9.66 15.05 -14.03
N SER A 73 -10.21 15.77 -15.02
CA SER A 73 -11.22 16.81 -14.76
C SER A 73 -12.55 16.24 -14.23
N LEU A 74 -12.80 14.95 -14.46
CA LEU A 74 -13.99 14.24 -13.96
C LEU A 74 -13.93 13.87 -12.47
N ALA A 75 -12.78 14.10 -11.82
CA ALA A 75 -12.53 13.66 -10.46
C ALA A 75 -13.49 14.26 -9.42
N GLU A 76 -13.91 15.51 -9.59
CA GLU A 76 -14.82 16.17 -8.66
C GLU A 76 -16.23 15.54 -8.72
N GLU A 77 -16.77 15.36 -9.92
CA GLU A 77 -18.07 14.73 -10.16
C GLU A 77 -18.08 13.27 -9.67
N ALA A 78 -16.98 12.56 -9.87
CA ALA A 78 -16.82 11.17 -9.43
C ALA A 78 -16.49 11.02 -7.93
N HIS A 79 -16.47 12.12 -7.17
CA HIS A 79 -16.12 12.13 -5.74
C HIS A 79 -14.76 11.47 -5.42
N TRP A 80 -13.77 11.69 -6.30
CA TRP A 80 -12.43 11.12 -6.18
C TRP A 80 -11.80 11.40 -4.82
N SER A 81 -11.94 12.62 -4.31
CA SER A 81 -11.39 13.02 -3.01
C SER A 81 -11.89 12.13 -1.86
N ASN A 82 -13.19 11.77 -1.87
CA ASN A 82 -13.76 10.90 -0.84
C ASN A 82 -13.15 9.50 -0.91
N PHE A 83 -12.90 9.00 -2.12
CA PHE A 83 -12.25 7.73 -2.32
C PHE A 83 -10.79 7.78 -1.86
N THR A 84 -9.99 8.75 -2.31
CA THR A 84 -8.58 8.87 -1.91
C THR A 84 -8.39 9.18 -0.43
N ASP A 85 -9.33 9.89 0.21
CA ASP A 85 -9.33 10.11 1.66
C ASP A 85 -9.44 8.80 2.44
N SER A 86 -10.20 7.83 1.92
CA SER A 86 -10.26 6.49 2.51
C SER A 86 -8.91 5.77 2.41
N LEU A 87 -8.22 5.91 1.27
CA LEU A 87 -6.89 5.32 1.05
C LEU A 87 -5.82 6.00 1.91
N LEU A 88 -5.92 7.32 2.09
CA LEU A 88 -5.07 8.09 2.99
C LEU A 88 -5.22 7.64 4.45
N LYS A 89 -6.45 7.36 4.90
CA LYS A 89 -6.71 6.78 6.22
C LYS A 89 -6.09 5.38 6.36
N THR A 90 -6.11 4.57 5.31
CA THR A 90 -5.42 3.27 5.28
C THR A 90 -3.90 3.44 5.44
N SER A 91 -3.27 4.34 4.68
CA SER A 91 -1.84 4.67 4.85
C SER A 91 -1.50 5.11 6.28
N LYS A 92 -2.35 5.94 6.90
CA LYS A 92 -2.20 6.35 8.30
C LYS A 92 -2.29 5.17 9.27
N ASN A 93 -3.14 4.18 8.99
CA ASN A 93 -3.25 2.98 9.82
C ASN A 93 -2.07 2.03 9.62
N ILE A 94 -1.53 1.90 8.41
CA ILE A 94 -0.29 1.14 8.14
C ILE A 94 0.86 1.71 8.98
N LYS A 95 1.00 3.04 9.02
CA LYS A 95 1.97 3.74 9.89
C LYS A 95 1.83 3.37 11.37
N LYS A 96 0.61 3.18 11.89
CA LYS A 96 0.44 2.74 13.29
C LYS A 96 0.99 1.32 13.53
N SER A 97 0.92 0.44 12.53
CA SER A 97 1.43 -0.93 12.62
C SER A 97 2.96 -1.01 12.50
N PHE A 98 3.59 -0.19 11.66
CA PHE A 98 5.02 -0.30 11.31
C PHE A 98 5.90 0.94 11.58
N LYS A 99 5.33 2.01 12.15
CA LYS A 99 5.93 3.35 12.32
C LYS A 99 6.04 4.14 11.02
N THR A 100 7.12 4.04 10.27
CA THR A 100 7.37 4.91 9.10
C THR A 100 8.05 4.16 7.98
N GLY A 101 7.93 4.67 6.76
CA GLY A 101 8.58 4.15 5.56
C GLY A 101 7.70 3.25 4.71
N TYR A 102 6.38 3.23 4.93
CA TYR A 102 5.45 2.41 4.16
C TYR A 102 4.53 3.26 3.28
N THR A 103 4.30 2.77 2.07
CA THR A 103 3.45 3.43 1.07
C THR A 103 2.21 2.59 0.81
N PHE A 104 1.08 3.24 0.57
CA PHE A 104 -0.14 2.64 0.03
C PHE A 104 -0.45 3.29 -1.31
N GLU A 105 -0.56 2.49 -2.36
CA GLU A 105 -0.78 2.93 -3.74
C GLU A 105 -2.09 2.37 -4.29
N LEU A 106 -2.76 3.18 -5.10
CA LEU A 106 -3.80 2.74 -6.02
C LEU A 106 -3.18 2.65 -7.42
N MET A 107 -3.24 1.46 -8.01
CA MET A 107 -2.72 1.22 -9.35
C MET A 107 -3.75 1.59 -10.43
N GLY A 108 -3.25 1.87 -11.64
CA GLY A 108 -4.06 2.19 -12.80
C GLY A 108 -4.97 1.04 -13.20
N VAL A 109 -6.16 1.41 -13.68
CA VAL A 109 -7.13 0.47 -14.25
C VAL A 109 -6.86 0.30 -15.74
N ASN A 110 -6.50 1.39 -16.43
CA ASN A 110 -6.13 1.35 -17.86
C ASN A 110 -4.66 0.92 -18.05
N ASP A 111 -3.76 1.38 -17.17
CA ASP A 111 -2.35 0.96 -17.14
C ASP A 111 -1.93 0.51 -15.74
N SER A 112 -1.78 -0.81 -15.57
CA SER A 112 -1.39 -1.40 -14.28
C SER A 112 -0.01 -1.00 -13.76
N ASN A 113 0.84 -0.34 -14.58
CA ASN A 113 2.13 0.19 -14.16
C ASN A 113 2.05 1.65 -13.68
N LYS A 114 0.92 2.33 -13.91
CA LYS A 114 0.70 3.70 -13.49
C LYS A 114 0.18 3.73 -12.05
N VAL A 115 0.72 4.63 -11.25
CA VAL A 115 0.20 4.90 -9.91
C VAL A 115 -0.80 6.06 -10.01
N LEU A 116 -2.05 5.83 -9.62
CA LEU A 116 -3.10 6.86 -9.66
C LEU A 116 -3.14 7.71 -8.39
N PHE A 117 -2.81 7.10 -7.27
CA PHE A 117 -2.72 7.74 -5.97
C PHE A 117 -1.66 7.03 -5.13
N ALA A 118 -0.87 7.79 -4.39
CA ALA A 118 0.04 7.24 -3.40
C ALA A 118 0.04 8.06 -2.12
N ALA A 119 0.04 7.37 -0.99
CA ALA A 119 0.20 7.96 0.33
C ALA A 119 1.24 7.22 1.13
N LYS A 120 2.23 7.95 1.66
CA LYS A 120 3.29 7.44 2.52
C LYS A 120 3.10 7.93 3.93
N ASP A 121 3.13 7.01 4.88
CA ASP A 121 3.06 7.33 6.32
C ASP A 121 1.86 8.22 6.72
N GLY A 122 0.74 8.07 6.02
CA GLY A 122 -0.48 8.86 6.22
C GLY A 122 -0.46 10.27 5.61
N ALA A 123 0.49 10.57 4.72
CA ALA A 123 0.52 11.78 3.92
C ALA A 123 0.43 11.43 2.42
N GLU A 124 -0.39 12.15 1.68
CA GLU A 124 -0.42 12.04 0.22
C GLU A 124 0.91 12.49 -0.38
N ILE A 125 1.46 11.71 -1.32
CA ILE A 125 2.70 12.03 -2.04
C ILE A 125 2.47 12.19 -3.55
N SER A 126 1.41 11.58 -4.11
CA SER A 126 1.00 11.80 -5.50
C SER A 126 -0.49 11.50 -5.70
N SER A 127 -1.12 12.23 -6.62
CA SER A 127 -2.47 11.94 -7.12
C SER A 127 -2.58 12.41 -8.57
N ILE A 128 -3.29 11.66 -9.42
CA ILE A 128 -3.50 12.02 -10.84
C ILE A 128 -4.32 13.30 -11.05
N THR A 129 -4.90 13.86 -10.00
CA THR A 129 -5.73 15.08 -10.06
C THR A 129 -4.99 16.32 -9.55
N LYS A 130 -3.68 16.24 -9.29
CA LYS A 130 -2.86 17.34 -8.77
C LYS A 130 -1.54 17.48 -9.54
#